data_AF-A0A7C9AH62-F1
#
_entry.id   AF-A0A7C9AH62-F1
#
_cell.length_a   1.000
_cell.length_b   1.000
_cell.length_c   1.000
_cell.angle_alpha   90.00
_cell.angle_beta   90.00
_cell.angle_gamma   90.00
#
_symmetry.space_group_name_H-M   'P 1'
#
loop_
_entity.id
_entity.type
_entity.pdbx_description
1 polymer ?
#
loop_
_entity_poly.entity_id
_entity_poly.type
_entity_poly.pdbx_seq_one_letter_code
_entity_poly.pdbx_strand_id
1 'polypeptide(L)'
;MMFRSKIKWAALGGLILSVVSLVVHLILAKYSTVDLAQAQRGLAVDVFDDPGLSVTGKPVWGYRQIWANVNLLRSLLPYSNPRTSFPEPSDRSNGFIYAKIFGGFEKIRNSIPDLVAVARLLNATLVIPEIQESLNSKGISSKFTSFSYLYNEEQFIAALKNDVIIVKSLPPKLKEARKQKQFPTFKPARAASPSYYTSEVLPVLKKTKVVGLVLSDGGCLQSTLPHSSAEYQRLRCRVAYHALRFRSEILALGHEIVKRLRASGHPYLAYHPGLVRGTLAYHGCAELFQG
;
A
#
# COMPACT_ATOMS: atom_id res chain seq x y z
N MET A 1 37.01 50.63 -46.99
CA MET A 1 36.04 50.99 -45.93
C MET A 1 34.74 50.16 -46.02
N MET A 2 34.81 48.84 -46.20
CA MET A 2 33.63 47.99 -46.54
C MET A 2 33.35 46.84 -45.55
N PHE A 3 34.31 46.50 -44.69
CA PHE A 3 34.18 45.39 -43.72
C PHE A 3 33.45 45.75 -42.43
N ARG A 4 33.48 47.02 -41.98
CA ARG A 4 32.74 47.47 -40.79
C ARG A 4 31.21 47.40 -40.97
N SER A 5 30.72 47.42 -42.21
CA SER A 5 29.28 47.35 -42.50
C SER A 5 28.74 45.92 -42.31
N LYS A 6 29.43 44.90 -42.83
CA LYS A 6 28.96 43.50 -42.78
C LYS A 6 28.89 42.93 -41.35
N ILE A 7 29.82 43.32 -40.48
CA ILE A 7 29.83 42.88 -39.07
C ILE A 7 28.64 43.48 -38.30
N LYS A 8 28.27 44.73 -38.60
CA LYS A 8 27.08 45.37 -38.00
C LYS A 8 25.79 44.67 -38.43
N TRP A 9 25.69 44.26 -39.69
CA TRP A 9 24.55 43.49 -40.20
C TRP A 9 24.47 42.08 -39.61
N ALA A 10 25.60 41.41 -39.39
CA ALA A 10 25.65 40.12 -38.72
C ALA A 10 25.24 40.21 -37.23
N ALA A 11 25.72 41.23 -36.52
CA ALA A 11 25.34 41.49 -35.13
C ALA A 11 23.85 41.84 -35.00
N LEU A 12 23.32 42.65 -35.91
CA LEU A 12 21.89 42.99 -35.96
C LEU A 12 21.04 41.76 -36.25
N GLY A 13 21.48 40.89 -37.17
CA GLY A 13 20.82 39.62 -37.46
C GLY A 13 20.79 38.69 -36.23
N GLY A 14 21.90 38.57 -35.50
CA GLY A 14 21.98 37.78 -34.27
C GLY A 14 21.07 38.31 -33.15
N LEU A 15 21.00 39.64 -32.99
CA LEU A 15 20.13 40.27 -32.00
C LEU A 15 18.65 40.02 -32.33
N ILE A 16 18.26 40.16 -33.60
CA ILE A 16 16.89 39.88 -34.06
C ILE A 16 16.54 38.42 -33.81
N LEU A 17 17.44 37.48 -34.12
CA LEU A 17 17.20 36.05 -33.88
C LEU A 17 17.01 35.73 -32.39
N SER A 18 17.79 36.39 -31.52
CA SER A 18 17.68 36.24 -30.07
C SER A 18 16.35 36.78 -29.53
N VAL A 19 15.92 37.96 -30.01
CA VAL A 19 14.63 38.54 -29.62
C VAL A 19 13.46 37.68 -30.11
N VAL A 20 13.51 37.18 -31.35
CA VAL A 20 12.49 36.25 -31.87
C VAL A 20 12.44 34.97 -31.04
N SER A 21 13.59 34.39 -30.68
CA SER A 21 13.64 33.23 -29.81
C SER A 21 13.02 33.49 -28.43
N LEU A 22 13.33 34.64 -27.82
CA LEU A 22 12.78 35.05 -26.53
C LEU A 22 11.25 35.25 -26.62
N VAL A 23 10.77 35.90 -27.67
CA VAL A 23 9.34 36.11 -27.92
C VAL A 23 8.63 34.77 -28.12
N VAL A 24 9.21 33.83 -28.85
CA VAL A 24 8.65 32.47 -29.00
C VAL A 24 8.58 31.76 -27.65
N HIS A 25 9.61 31.84 -26.81
CA HIS A 25 9.59 31.23 -25.47
C HIS A 25 8.57 31.90 -24.54
N LEU A 26 8.43 33.23 -24.59
CA LEU A 26 7.42 33.96 -23.83
C LEU A 26 6.00 33.67 -24.30
N ILE A 27 5.79 33.53 -25.61
CA ILE A 27 4.52 33.11 -26.20
C ILE A 27 4.19 31.69 -25.75
N LEU A 28 5.12 30.73 -25.86
CA LEU A 28 4.94 29.36 -25.37
C LEU A 28 4.63 29.32 -23.87
N ALA A 29 5.32 30.11 -23.05
CA ALA A 29 5.05 30.21 -21.62
C ALA A 29 3.65 30.82 -21.34
N LYS A 30 3.24 31.85 -22.09
CA LYS A 30 1.94 32.50 -21.92
C LYS A 30 0.79 31.62 -22.37
N TYR A 31 0.92 30.91 -23.49
CA TYR A 31 -0.04 29.88 -23.91
C TYR A 31 -0.16 28.77 -22.88
N SER A 32 0.96 28.32 -22.29
CA SER A 32 0.94 27.33 -21.20
C SER A 32 0.11 27.81 -20.00
N THR A 33 0.20 29.10 -19.63
CA THR A 33 -0.55 29.66 -18.50
C THR A 33 -2.03 29.97 -18.81
N VAL A 34 -2.34 30.36 -20.05
CA VAL A 34 -3.71 30.74 -20.47
C VAL A 34 -4.55 29.49 -20.79
N ASP A 35 -3.97 28.41 -21.32
CA ASP A 35 -4.66 27.12 -21.48
C ASP A 35 -4.96 26.46 -20.12
N LEU A 36 -4.08 26.63 -19.12
CA LEU A 36 -4.31 26.15 -17.76
C LEU A 36 -5.48 26.86 -17.07
N ALA A 37 -5.58 28.19 -17.19
CA ALA A 37 -6.63 28.97 -16.56
C ALA A 37 -8.04 28.72 -17.14
N GLN A 38 -8.14 28.28 -18.40
CA GLN A 38 -9.42 28.04 -19.07
C GLN A 38 -9.89 26.58 -18.96
N ALA A 39 -8.96 25.63 -18.79
CA ALA A 39 -9.26 24.22 -18.50
C ALA A 39 -9.82 23.96 -17.08
N GLN A 40 -9.71 24.94 -16.19
CA GLN A 40 -9.93 24.81 -14.75
C GLN A 40 -11.42 24.91 -14.30
N ARG A 41 -12.34 25.37 -15.16
CA ARG A 41 -13.72 25.69 -14.75
C ARG A 41 -14.73 24.52 -14.75
N GLY A 42 -14.34 23.27 -15.03
CA GLY A 42 -15.31 22.21 -15.35
C GLY A 42 -15.20 20.83 -14.72
N LEU A 43 -14.30 20.56 -13.75
CA LEU A 43 -14.03 19.19 -13.31
C LEU A 43 -13.91 19.05 -11.79
N ALA A 44 -15.06 18.90 -11.11
CA ALA A 44 -15.14 18.42 -9.73
C ALA A 44 -15.81 17.04 -9.72
N VAL A 45 -15.09 16.00 -9.28
CA VAL A 45 -15.67 14.71 -8.87
C VAL A 45 -14.92 14.22 -7.64
N ASP A 46 -15.63 14.20 -6.51
CA ASP A 46 -15.14 13.82 -5.20
C ASP A 46 -15.12 12.30 -4.99
N VAL A 47 -14.03 11.79 -4.43
CA VAL A 47 -13.91 10.42 -3.88
C VAL A 47 -13.45 10.55 -2.44
N PHE A 48 -14.28 11.20 -1.62
CA PHE A 48 -14.41 11.06 -0.17
C PHE A 48 -15.77 11.69 0.12
N ASP A 49 -16.71 10.92 0.69
CA ASP A 49 -18.07 11.39 1.01
C ASP A 49 -18.04 12.73 1.76
N ASP A 50 -18.52 13.79 1.12
CA ASP A 50 -18.98 15.03 1.75
C ASP A 50 -20.32 15.40 1.07
N PRO A 51 -21.44 15.45 1.81
CA PRO A 51 -22.76 15.68 1.22
C PRO A 51 -22.95 17.17 0.94
N GLY A 52 -22.45 17.62 -0.22
CA GLY A 52 -22.96 18.82 -0.87
C GLY A 52 -21.89 19.69 -1.51
N LEU A 53 -21.70 19.57 -2.83
CA LEU A 53 -21.52 20.72 -3.71
C LEU A 53 -21.62 20.27 -5.18
N SER A 54 -22.52 20.85 -5.95
CA SER A 54 -22.62 20.66 -7.41
C SER A 54 -21.97 21.85 -8.13
N VAL A 55 -21.01 21.59 -9.03
CA VAL A 55 -20.40 22.63 -9.88
C VAL A 55 -20.42 22.18 -11.34
N THR A 56 -21.02 23.01 -12.20
CA THR A 56 -21.23 22.77 -13.63
C THR A 56 -20.24 23.58 -14.49
N GLY A 57 -19.51 22.91 -15.41
CA GLY A 57 -18.69 23.56 -16.43
C GLY A 57 -18.43 22.67 -17.67
N LYS A 58 -18.45 23.25 -18.88
CA LYS A 58 -18.40 22.55 -20.20
C LYS A 58 -16.95 22.23 -20.67
N PRO A 59 -16.69 21.17 -21.49
CA PRO A 59 -15.33 20.65 -21.72
C PRO A 59 -14.68 21.04 -23.07
N VAL A 60 -13.38 21.36 -23.03
CA VAL A 60 -12.46 21.62 -24.15
C VAL A 60 -12.01 20.31 -24.86
N TRP A 61 -11.76 20.38 -26.18
CA TRP A 61 -11.88 19.24 -27.11
C TRP A 61 -10.62 18.37 -27.33
N GLY A 62 -9.47 18.65 -26.71
CA GLY A 62 -8.18 18.00 -27.04
C GLY A 62 -7.66 16.90 -26.10
N TYR A 63 -8.12 16.83 -24.84
CA TYR A 63 -7.59 15.90 -23.82
C TYR A 63 -8.67 14.98 -23.23
N ARG A 64 -9.78 14.82 -23.96
CA ARG A 64 -10.99 14.15 -23.48
C ARG A 64 -10.79 12.70 -23.05
N GLN A 65 -9.73 12.01 -23.44
CA GLN A 65 -9.62 10.57 -23.17
C GLN A 65 -9.04 10.25 -21.78
N ILE A 66 -8.13 11.09 -21.26
CA ILE A 66 -7.54 10.90 -19.92
C ILE A 66 -8.42 11.53 -18.85
N TRP A 67 -9.05 12.66 -19.18
CA TRP A 67 -9.95 13.42 -18.29
C TRP A 67 -11.42 13.29 -18.69
N ALA A 68 -11.76 12.29 -19.50
CA ALA A 68 -13.15 11.88 -19.68
C ALA A 68 -13.77 11.58 -18.31
N ASN A 69 -15.09 11.53 -18.24
CA ASN A 69 -15.74 10.79 -17.18
C ASN A 69 -15.19 9.35 -17.23
N VAL A 70 -14.21 9.09 -16.38
CA VAL A 70 -13.76 7.74 -16.10
C VAL A 70 -14.98 7.14 -15.43
N ASN A 71 -15.57 6.10 -16.04
CA ASN A 71 -16.50 5.26 -15.30
C ASN A 71 -15.79 4.94 -14.00
N LEU A 72 -16.29 5.46 -12.88
CA LEU A 72 -15.71 5.22 -11.57
C LEU A 72 -15.59 3.71 -11.52
N LEU A 73 -14.35 3.19 -11.64
CA LEU A 73 -14.10 1.76 -11.65
C LEU A 73 -14.74 1.32 -10.36
N ARG A 74 -15.91 0.68 -10.49
CA ARG A 74 -16.87 0.42 -9.42
C ARG A 74 -16.03 0.07 -8.22
N SER A 75 -16.04 0.95 -7.20
CA SER A 75 -15.00 0.99 -6.17
C SER A 75 -14.51 -0.43 -5.96
N LEU A 76 -13.27 -0.72 -6.36
CA LEU A 76 -12.67 -2.03 -6.09
C LEU A 76 -12.39 -2.13 -4.57
N LEU A 77 -13.25 -1.54 -3.72
CA LEU A 77 -13.59 -2.03 -2.39
C LEU A 77 -13.80 -3.52 -2.59
N PRO A 78 -12.77 -4.30 -2.27
CA PRO A 78 -12.90 -5.70 -2.52
C PRO A 78 -13.96 -6.21 -1.60
N TYR A 79 -14.83 -7.07 -2.13
CA TYR A 79 -15.74 -7.80 -1.29
C TYR A 79 -14.90 -8.69 -0.37
N SER A 80 -14.55 -8.16 0.80
CA SER A 80 -13.64 -8.80 1.74
C SER A 80 -14.40 -9.55 2.82
N ASN A 81 -15.72 -9.42 2.87
CA ASN A 81 -16.54 -10.16 3.83
C ASN A 81 -16.59 -11.64 3.45
N PRO A 82 -16.66 -12.54 4.45
CA PRO A 82 -16.87 -13.96 4.17
C PRO A 82 -18.14 -14.19 3.36
N ARG A 83 -18.12 -15.15 2.44
CA ARG A 83 -19.32 -15.54 1.66
C ARG A 83 -20.01 -16.78 2.21
N THR A 84 -19.28 -17.58 2.95
CA THR A 84 -19.78 -18.76 3.64
C THR A 84 -19.66 -18.58 5.15
N SER A 85 -20.17 -19.54 5.92
CA SER A 85 -19.90 -19.64 7.36
C SER A 85 -18.38 -19.75 7.58
N PHE A 86 -17.72 -18.63 7.85
CA PHE A 86 -16.35 -18.58 8.32
C PHE A 86 -16.41 -18.45 9.85
N PRO A 87 -16.34 -19.57 10.59
CA PRO A 87 -16.59 -19.58 12.02
C PRO A 87 -15.57 -18.70 12.73
N GLU A 88 -15.96 -18.06 13.83
CA GLU A 88 -15.02 -17.32 14.65
C GLU A 88 -13.87 -18.24 15.15
N PRO A 89 -12.69 -17.70 15.48
CA PRO A 89 -11.61 -18.46 16.09
C PRO A 89 -12.09 -19.29 17.28
N SER A 90 -11.61 -20.52 17.37
CA SER A 90 -11.77 -21.32 18.58
C SER A 90 -11.09 -20.61 19.75
N ASP A 91 -11.76 -20.55 20.91
CA ASP A 91 -11.15 -20.09 22.17
C ASP A 91 -9.89 -20.91 22.52
N ARG A 92 -9.83 -22.16 22.06
CA ARG A 92 -8.67 -23.04 22.18
C ARG A 92 -7.75 -22.85 20.97
N SER A 93 -6.65 -22.12 21.18
CA SER A 93 -5.57 -21.95 20.21
C SER A 93 -4.52 -23.06 20.28
N ASN A 94 -3.93 -23.42 19.15
CA ASN A 94 -2.82 -24.39 19.08
C ASN A 94 -1.52 -23.87 19.72
N GLY A 95 -1.35 -22.55 19.83
CA GLY A 95 -0.17 -21.89 20.37
C GLY A 95 0.01 -20.47 19.82
N PHE A 96 1.18 -19.88 20.05
CA PHE A 96 1.53 -18.53 19.60
C PHE A 96 2.47 -18.55 18.40
N ILE A 97 2.20 -17.70 17.42
CA ILE A 97 3.13 -17.38 16.33
C ILE A 97 3.63 -15.97 16.55
N TYR A 98 4.95 -15.80 16.68
CA TYR A 98 5.58 -14.49 16.55
C TYR A 98 6.33 -14.42 15.22
N ALA A 99 6.37 -13.24 14.60
CA ALA A 99 7.05 -13.07 13.33
C ALA A 99 8.02 -11.89 13.35
N LYS A 100 9.12 -12.04 12.62
CA LYS A 100 10.03 -10.96 12.25
C LYS A 100 9.96 -10.76 10.75
N ILE A 101 9.65 -9.54 10.31
CA ILE A 101 9.47 -9.18 8.91
C ILE A 101 10.60 -8.24 8.49
N PHE A 102 11.33 -8.62 7.46
CA PHE A 102 12.46 -7.89 6.88
C PHE A 102 12.12 -7.41 5.47
N GLY A 103 12.90 -6.47 4.96
CA GLY A 103 12.72 -5.84 3.67
C GLY A 103 12.01 -4.49 3.73
N GLY A 104 11.95 -3.83 2.57
CA GLY A 104 11.30 -2.52 2.42
C GLY A 104 9.78 -2.57 2.54
N PHE A 105 9.15 -1.40 2.42
CA PHE A 105 7.72 -1.20 2.68
C PHE A 105 6.81 -2.17 1.91
N GLU A 106 7.11 -2.43 0.64
CA GLU A 106 6.36 -3.41 -0.17
C GLU A 106 6.41 -4.81 0.46
N LYS A 107 7.61 -5.30 0.80
CA LYS A 107 7.79 -6.62 1.39
C LYS A 107 7.06 -6.75 2.74
N ILE A 108 7.12 -5.69 3.55
CA ILE A 108 6.41 -5.61 4.84
C ILE A 108 4.91 -5.71 4.62
N ARG A 109 4.36 -4.84 3.74
CA ARG A 109 2.93 -4.78 3.45
C ARG A 109 2.39 -6.10 2.93
N ASN A 110 3.21 -6.84 2.19
CA ASN A 110 2.84 -8.11 1.57
C ASN A 110 2.84 -9.27 2.56
N SER A 111 3.81 -9.27 3.48
CA SER A 111 4.00 -10.38 4.42
C SER A 111 2.91 -10.42 5.50
N ILE A 112 2.33 -9.27 5.89
CA ILE A 112 1.36 -9.19 6.98
C ILE A 112 0.03 -9.92 6.66
N PRO A 113 -0.62 -9.70 5.51
CA PRO A 113 -1.80 -10.48 5.11
C PRO A 113 -1.56 -12.00 5.09
N ASP A 114 -0.44 -12.45 4.54
CA ASP A 114 -0.08 -13.88 4.50
C ASP A 114 0.08 -14.43 5.92
N LEU A 115 0.77 -13.69 6.79
CA LEU A 115 0.99 -14.08 8.17
C LEU A 115 -0.33 -14.24 8.94
N VAL A 116 -1.28 -13.32 8.76
CA VAL A 116 -2.61 -13.44 9.37
C VAL A 116 -3.35 -14.67 8.84
N ALA A 117 -3.32 -14.91 7.53
CA ALA A 117 -3.93 -16.09 6.92
C ALA A 117 -3.30 -17.40 7.43
N VAL A 118 -1.97 -17.44 7.60
CA VAL A 118 -1.25 -18.58 8.18
C VAL A 118 -1.63 -18.80 9.65
N ALA A 119 -1.70 -17.73 10.46
CA ALA A 119 -2.12 -17.86 11.85
C ALA A 119 -3.54 -18.43 11.95
N ARG A 120 -4.45 -17.99 11.08
CA ARG A 120 -5.80 -18.54 10.97
C ARG A 120 -5.79 -20.00 10.50
N LEU A 121 -5.03 -20.35 9.46
CA LEU A 121 -4.91 -21.71 8.95
C LEU A 121 -4.45 -22.69 10.04
N LEU A 122 -3.55 -22.24 10.92
CA LEU A 122 -3.00 -23.04 12.00
C LEU A 122 -3.79 -22.95 13.31
N ASN A 123 -4.93 -22.24 13.33
CA ASN A 123 -5.70 -21.91 14.55
C ASN A 123 -4.79 -21.42 15.69
N ALA A 124 -3.88 -20.51 15.36
CA ALA A 124 -2.85 -19.97 16.24
C ALA A 124 -3.17 -18.55 16.67
N THR A 125 -2.70 -18.17 17.86
CA THR A 125 -2.73 -16.79 18.33
C THR A 125 -1.56 -16.04 17.70
N LEU A 126 -1.86 -14.97 16.97
CA LEU A 126 -0.84 -14.14 16.33
C LEU A 126 -0.33 -13.09 17.31
N VAL A 127 0.98 -13.04 17.50
CA VAL A 127 1.63 -11.90 18.17
C VAL A 127 1.88 -10.82 17.12
N ILE A 128 1.62 -9.55 17.46
CA ILE A 128 1.92 -8.41 16.57
C ILE A 128 3.35 -8.55 16.01
N PRO A 129 3.52 -8.53 14.67
CA PRO A 129 4.80 -8.84 14.06
C PRO A 129 5.82 -7.71 14.28
N GLU A 130 7.09 -8.11 14.42
CA GLU A 130 8.20 -7.17 14.51
C GLU A 130 8.74 -6.87 13.11
N ILE A 131 8.64 -5.64 12.67
CA ILE A 131 9.27 -5.15 11.45
C ILE A 131 10.74 -4.82 11.76
N GLN A 132 11.69 -5.42 11.06
CA GLN A 132 13.12 -5.33 11.37
C GLN A 132 13.85 -4.33 10.47
N GLU A 133 13.31 -3.99 9.29
CA GLU A 133 13.96 -3.11 8.31
C GLU A 133 13.08 -1.93 7.91
N SER A 134 13.18 -0.87 8.71
CA SER A 134 12.95 0.52 8.29
C SER A 134 13.77 1.51 9.14
N LEU A 135 14.62 1.01 10.05
CA LEU A 135 15.21 1.79 11.15
C LEU A 135 16.71 2.07 11.01
N ASN A 136 17.33 1.73 9.88
CA ASN A 136 18.72 2.11 9.59
C ASN A 136 18.85 3.61 9.22
N SER A 137 17.75 4.35 9.16
CA SER A 137 17.74 5.81 9.17
C SER A 137 18.00 6.30 10.59
N LYS A 138 19.16 6.95 10.80
CA LYS A 138 19.46 7.73 12.01
C LYS A 138 18.24 8.56 12.42
N GLY A 139 17.75 8.39 13.65
CA GLY A 139 16.70 9.25 14.23
C GLY A 139 15.38 8.59 14.61
N ILE A 140 15.21 7.27 14.45
CA ILE A 140 13.98 6.60 14.91
C ILE A 140 14.10 6.21 16.39
N SER A 141 13.19 6.75 17.20
CA SER A 141 13.14 6.54 18.65
C SER A 141 12.84 5.08 19.00
N SER A 142 13.54 4.57 20.01
CA SER A 142 13.28 3.25 20.64
C SER A 142 11.90 3.15 21.31
N LYS A 143 11.17 4.28 21.44
CA LYS A 143 9.83 4.32 22.04
C LYS A 143 8.74 3.71 21.15
N PHE A 144 8.94 3.65 19.83
CA PHE A 144 7.98 3.07 18.90
C PHE A 144 8.37 1.63 18.56
N THR A 145 7.48 0.67 18.79
CA THR A 145 7.62 -0.65 18.17
C THR A 145 7.45 -0.49 16.66
N SER A 146 8.18 -1.26 15.87
CA SER A 146 8.24 -1.03 14.42
C SER A 146 6.89 -1.19 13.71
N PHE A 147 5.96 -2.00 14.25
CA PHE A 147 4.58 -2.08 13.76
C PHE A 147 3.77 -0.83 14.09
N SER A 148 3.72 -0.44 15.38
CA SER A 148 3.00 0.76 15.83
C SER A 148 3.65 2.08 15.39
N TYR A 149 4.84 2.04 14.79
CA TYR A 149 5.41 3.20 14.12
C TYR A 149 4.68 3.52 12.81
N LEU A 150 4.26 2.49 12.07
CA LEU A 150 3.61 2.64 10.75
C LEU A 150 2.09 2.52 10.84
N TYR A 151 1.60 1.55 11.60
CA TYR A 151 0.20 1.12 11.57
C TYR A 151 -0.51 1.37 12.90
N ASN A 152 -1.82 1.55 12.82
CA ASN A 152 -2.70 1.63 13.98
C ASN A 152 -2.92 0.21 14.55
N GLU A 153 -2.26 -0.09 15.66
CA GLU A 153 -2.27 -1.43 16.28
C GLU A 153 -3.65 -1.80 16.82
N GLU A 154 -4.33 -0.86 17.47
CA GLU A 154 -5.66 -1.04 18.05
C GLU A 154 -6.70 -1.35 16.96
N GLN A 155 -6.66 -0.60 15.87
CA GLN A 155 -7.53 -0.83 14.70
C GLN A 155 -7.24 -2.18 14.06
N PHE A 156 -5.97 -2.58 13.96
CA PHE A 156 -5.59 -3.86 13.39
C PHE A 156 -6.16 -5.04 14.20
N ILE A 157 -6.05 -4.98 15.53
CA ILE A 157 -6.61 -6.00 16.44
C ILE A 157 -8.14 -5.99 16.38
N ALA A 158 -8.77 -4.81 16.46
CA ALA A 158 -10.23 -4.69 16.47
C ALA A 158 -10.87 -5.15 15.15
N ALA A 159 -10.26 -4.84 14.01
CA ALA A 159 -10.77 -5.22 12.69
C ALA A 159 -10.70 -6.72 12.41
N LEU A 160 -9.82 -7.46 13.10
CA LEU A 160 -9.58 -8.89 12.89
C LEU A 160 -10.06 -9.77 14.06
N LYS A 161 -10.76 -9.18 15.04
CA LYS A 161 -11.19 -9.87 16.27
C LYS A 161 -11.98 -11.16 16.03
N ASN A 162 -12.78 -11.19 14.96
CA ASN A 162 -13.62 -12.33 14.58
C ASN A 162 -12.90 -13.28 13.60
N ASP A 163 -11.64 -12.99 13.25
CA ASP A 163 -10.88 -13.72 12.23
C ASP A 163 -9.74 -14.51 12.83
N VAL A 164 -8.95 -13.86 13.69
CA VAL A 164 -7.80 -14.47 14.37
C VAL A 164 -7.58 -13.77 15.71
N ILE A 165 -7.15 -14.53 16.72
CA ILE A 165 -6.81 -13.95 18.01
C ILE A 165 -5.44 -13.26 17.87
N ILE A 166 -5.39 -11.96 18.11
CA ILE A 166 -4.16 -11.16 18.02
C ILE A 166 -3.81 -10.58 19.39
N VAL A 167 -2.55 -10.73 19.80
CA VAL A 167 -2.01 -10.19 21.04
C VAL A 167 -0.82 -9.28 20.79
N LYS A 168 -0.69 -8.22 21.59
CA LYS A 168 0.41 -7.24 21.47
C LYS A 168 1.79 -7.84 21.75
N SER A 169 1.86 -8.80 22.68
CA SER A 169 3.10 -9.48 23.03
C SER A 169 2.85 -10.87 23.58
N LEU A 170 3.87 -11.73 23.52
CA LEU A 170 3.86 -13.01 24.22
C LEU A 170 3.65 -12.81 25.73
N PRO A 171 2.96 -13.76 26.41
CA PRO A 171 2.90 -13.82 27.87
C PRO A 171 4.30 -13.74 28.51
N PRO A 172 4.47 -13.12 29.69
CA PRO A 172 5.79 -12.84 30.27
C PRO A 172 6.76 -14.03 30.30
N LYS A 173 6.30 -15.21 30.75
CA LYS A 173 7.11 -16.44 30.78
C LYS A 173 7.61 -16.84 29.39
N LEU A 174 6.74 -16.79 28.39
CA LEU A 174 7.09 -17.11 26.99
C LEU A 174 7.97 -16.01 26.38
N LYS A 175 7.78 -14.75 26.78
CA LYS A 175 8.61 -13.63 26.33
C LYS A 175 10.07 -13.80 26.78
N GLU A 176 10.31 -14.21 28.02
CA GLU A 176 11.66 -14.48 28.53
C GLU A 176 12.30 -15.72 27.86
N ALA A 177 11.54 -16.80 27.70
CA ALA A 177 12.00 -17.99 26.97
C ALA A 177 12.41 -17.68 25.52
N ARG A 178 11.66 -16.78 24.85
CA ARG A 178 12.00 -16.29 23.51
C ARG A 178 13.32 -15.53 23.49
N LYS A 179 13.61 -14.68 24.48
CA LYS A 179 14.90 -13.95 24.57
C LYS A 179 16.08 -14.90 24.68
N GLN A 180 15.87 -16.04 25.35
CA GLN A 180 16.85 -17.12 25.50
C GLN A 180 16.89 -18.07 24.29
N LYS A 181 16.18 -17.75 23.18
CA LYS A 181 16.13 -18.54 21.93
C LYS A 181 15.63 -19.98 22.14
N GLN A 182 14.73 -20.20 23.09
CA GLN A 182 14.20 -21.54 23.41
C GLN A 182 13.15 -22.06 22.42
N PHE A 183 12.70 -21.25 21.46
CA PHE A 183 11.65 -21.63 20.52
C PHE A 183 12.17 -21.82 19.10
N PRO A 184 11.69 -22.84 18.37
CA PRO A 184 12.06 -23.07 16.98
C PRO A 184 11.57 -21.92 16.10
N THR A 185 12.37 -21.60 15.09
CA THR A 185 12.08 -20.55 14.11
C THR A 185 12.14 -21.11 12.70
N PHE A 186 11.13 -20.79 11.89
CA PHE A 186 11.03 -21.18 10.49
C PHE A 186 11.28 -19.98 9.58
N LYS A 187 11.85 -20.26 8.39
CA LYS A 187 12.05 -19.30 7.30
C LYS A 187 11.28 -19.78 6.08
N PRO A 188 9.95 -19.57 6.02
CA PRO A 188 9.16 -19.99 4.87
C PRO A 188 9.60 -19.23 3.62
N ALA A 189 9.58 -19.92 2.47
CA ALA A 189 9.78 -19.28 1.18
C ALA A 189 8.64 -18.29 0.87
N ARG A 190 8.90 -17.32 -0.01
CA ARG A 190 7.93 -16.28 -0.43
C ARG A 190 6.54 -16.83 -0.77
N ALA A 191 6.49 -17.96 -1.45
CA ALA A 191 5.28 -18.60 -1.95
C ALA A 191 5.09 -20.01 -1.35
N ALA A 192 5.39 -20.18 -0.06
CA ALA A 192 5.19 -21.47 0.62
C ALA A 192 3.73 -21.93 0.51
N SER A 193 3.52 -23.23 0.33
CA SER A 193 2.20 -23.82 0.20
C SER A 193 1.47 -23.87 1.56
N PRO A 194 0.13 -23.93 1.57
CA PRO A 194 -0.61 -24.22 2.79
C PRO A 194 -0.19 -25.55 3.44
N SER A 195 0.16 -26.55 2.61
CA SER A 195 0.58 -27.86 3.09
C SER A 195 1.84 -27.78 3.94
N TYR A 196 2.86 -27.01 3.54
CA TYR A 196 4.08 -26.75 4.32
C TYR A 196 3.77 -26.35 5.76
N TYR A 197 2.82 -25.41 5.95
CA TYR A 197 2.42 -24.98 7.28
C TYR A 197 1.74 -26.09 8.08
N THR A 198 0.85 -26.85 7.46
CA THR A 198 0.13 -27.93 8.14
C THR A 198 1.02 -29.16 8.44
N SER A 199 2.00 -29.46 7.61
CA SER A 199 2.86 -30.64 7.75
C SER A 199 4.12 -30.37 8.58
N GLU A 200 4.70 -29.18 8.50
CA GLU A 200 5.98 -28.87 9.16
C GLU A 200 5.82 -27.95 10.37
N VAL A 201 5.05 -26.86 10.22
CA VAL A 201 4.94 -25.83 11.27
C VAL A 201 3.95 -26.25 12.35
N LEU A 202 2.79 -26.78 11.97
CA LEU A 202 1.71 -27.13 12.90
C LEU A 202 2.10 -28.19 13.95
N PRO A 203 2.78 -29.30 13.60
CA PRO A 203 3.16 -30.30 14.61
C PRO A 203 4.12 -29.72 15.64
N VAL A 204 5.06 -28.88 15.19
CA VAL A 204 6.02 -28.19 16.06
C VAL A 204 5.29 -27.17 16.94
N LEU A 205 4.38 -26.38 16.38
CA LEU A 205 3.56 -25.43 17.14
C LEU A 205 2.75 -26.12 18.24
N LYS A 206 2.10 -27.25 17.93
CA LYS A 206 1.33 -28.01 18.92
C LYS A 206 2.21 -28.53 20.07
N LYS A 207 3.44 -28.93 19.76
CA LYS A 207 4.44 -29.46 20.72
C LYS A 207 5.06 -28.35 21.58
N THR A 208 5.56 -27.27 20.98
CA THR A 208 6.32 -26.23 21.70
C THR A 208 5.44 -25.08 22.19
N LYS A 209 4.18 -25.00 21.73
CA LYS A 209 3.22 -23.91 21.96
C LYS A 209 3.63 -22.54 21.44
N VAL A 210 4.86 -22.37 20.98
CA VAL A 210 5.38 -21.13 20.40
C VAL A 210 6.31 -21.46 19.24
N VAL A 211 6.13 -20.78 18.12
CA VAL A 211 7.05 -20.81 16.97
C VAL A 211 7.33 -19.41 16.46
N GLY A 212 8.54 -19.20 15.97
CA GLY A 212 8.94 -17.98 15.27
C GLY A 212 8.84 -18.15 13.76
N LEU A 213 8.40 -17.11 13.05
CA LEU A 213 8.55 -16.99 11.60
C LEU A 213 9.48 -15.83 11.26
N VAL A 214 10.38 -16.02 10.31
CA VAL A 214 11.26 -14.98 9.78
C VAL A 214 10.96 -14.82 8.29
N LEU A 215 10.45 -13.64 7.93
CA LEU A 215 9.93 -13.33 6.59
C LEU A 215 10.81 -12.26 5.95
N SER A 216 11.52 -12.56 4.86
CA SER A 216 12.44 -11.63 4.18
C SER A 216 12.07 -11.31 2.73
N ASP A 217 11.16 -12.08 2.15
CA ASP A 217 11.00 -12.16 0.69
C ASP A 217 9.74 -11.45 0.18
N GLY A 218 9.01 -10.75 1.06
CA GLY A 218 7.80 -10.01 0.69
C GLY A 218 6.58 -10.90 0.45
N GLY A 219 6.42 -11.90 1.30
CA GLY A 219 5.35 -12.88 1.31
C GLY A 219 5.77 -14.13 2.05
N CYS A 220 4.82 -14.93 2.47
CA CYS A 220 5.08 -16.25 3.05
C CYS A 220 4.02 -17.29 2.68
N LEU A 221 3.06 -16.94 1.83
CA LEU A 221 2.03 -17.86 1.37
C LEU A 221 1.88 -17.69 -0.15
N GLN A 222 1.65 -18.80 -0.85
CA GLN A 222 1.40 -18.77 -2.28
C GLN A 222 0.29 -17.74 -2.64
N SER A 223 0.50 -16.99 -3.72
CA SER A 223 -0.37 -15.87 -4.10
C SER A 223 -1.78 -16.32 -4.43
N THR A 224 -1.91 -17.45 -5.13
CA THR A 224 -3.18 -18.05 -5.54
C THR A 224 -3.43 -19.28 -4.70
N LEU A 225 -4.54 -19.28 -3.97
CA LEU A 225 -4.97 -20.42 -3.16
C LEU A 225 -6.07 -21.16 -3.94
N PRO A 226 -6.21 -22.48 -3.76
CA PRO A 226 -7.31 -23.24 -4.36
C PRO A 226 -8.67 -22.66 -3.97
N HIS A 227 -9.71 -22.87 -4.79
CA HIS A 227 -11.06 -22.37 -4.52
C HIS A 227 -11.63 -22.80 -3.15
N SER A 228 -11.26 -23.99 -2.67
CA SER A 228 -11.62 -24.48 -1.32
C SER A 228 -11.10 -23.58 -0.19
N SER A 229 -10.10 -22.74 -0.48
CA SER A 229 -9.45 -21.81 0.45
C SER A 229 -9.76 -20.34 0.12
N ALA A 230 -10.84 -20.06 -0.61
CA ALA A 230 -11.23 -18.71 -1.01
C ALA A 230 -11.41 -17.75 0.20
N GLU A 231 -11.86 -18.26 1.35
CA GLU A 231 -12.00 -17.46 2.57
C GLU A 231 -10.66 -16.94 3.11
N TYR A 232 -9.57 -17.68 2.95
CA TYR A 232 -8.23 -17.19 3.31
C TYR A 232 -7.79 -16.04 2.40
N GLN A 233 -8.18 -16.06 1.12
CA GLN A 233 -7.92 -14.96 0.19
C GLN A 233 -8.73 -13.72 0.57
N ARG A 234 -10.02 -13.89 0.91
CA ARG A 234 -10.85 -12.78 1.42
C ARG A 234 -10.30 -12.22 2.73
N LEU A 235 -9.78 -13.06 3.62
CA LEU A 235 -9.08 -12.62 4.83
C LEU A 235 -7.83 -11.80 4.51
N ARG A 236 -6.95 -12.26 3.61
CA ARG A 236 -5.78 -11.48 3.16
C ARG A 236 -6.19 -10.09 2.66
N CYS A 237 -7.30 -10.02 1.94
CA CYS A 237 -7.89 -8.79 1.44
C CYS A 237 -8.42 -7.87 2.54
N ARG A 238 -9.19 -8.42 3.47
CA ARG A 238 -9.67 -7.70 4.65
C ARG A 238 -8.49 -7.11 5.44
N VAL A 239 -7.43 -7.89 5.61
CA VAL A 239 -6.20 -7.42 6.25
C VAL A 239 -5.58 -6.27 5.48
N ALA A 240 -5.33 -6.45 4.17
CA ALA A 240 -4.57 -5.49 3.36
C ALA A 240 -5.28 -4.14 3.16
N TYR A 241 -6.62 -4.11 3.11
CA TYR A 241 -7.39 -2.91 2.76
C TYR A 241 -8.21 -2.33 3.91
N HIS A 242 -8.57 -3.14 4.91
CA HIS A 242 -9.44 -2.71 6.01
C HIS A 242 -8.72 -2.67 7.36
N ALA A 243 -7.98 -3.73 7.72
CA ALA A 243 -7.33 -3.83 9.03
C ALA A 243 -5.98 -3.10 9.09
N LEU A 244 -5.16 -3.21 8.05
CA LEU A 244 -3.81 -2.63 8.00
C LEU A 244 -3.87 -1.15 7.64
N ARG A 245 -4.31 -0.33 8.60
CA ARG A 245 -4.41 1.13 8.47
C ARG A 245 -3.15 1.81 9.00
N PHE A 246 -2.66 2.79 8.25
CA PHE A 246 -1.62 3.68 8.78
C PHE A 246 -2.13 4.42 10.01
N ARG A 247 -1.18 4.88 10.83
CA ARG A 247 -1.49 5.79 11.93
C ARG A 247 -2.08 7.11 11.46
N SER A 248 -2.85 7.74 12.33
CA SER A 248 -3.56 8.99 12.05
C SER A 248 -2.62 10.10 11.60
N GLU A 249 -1.40 10.17 12.14
CA GLU A 249 -0.43 11.21 11.78
C GLU A 249 0.05 11.04 10.32
N ILE A 250 0.28 9.81 9.88
CA ILE A 250 0.67 9.50 8.49
C ILE A 250 -0.50 9.79 7.55
N LEU A 251 -1.72 9.42 7.93
CA LEU A 251 -2.93 9.69 7.14
C LEU A 251 -3.19 11.20 7.02
N ALA A 252 -3.06 11.94 8.12
CA ALA A 252 -3.24 13.40 8.14
C ALA A 252 -2.22 14.09 7.22
N LEU A 253 -0.95 13.67 7.25
CA LEU A 253 0.06 14.18 6.32
C LEU A 253 -0.31 13.86 4.86
N GLY A 254 -0.75 12.64 4.57
CA GLY A 254 -1.20 12.26 3.23
C GLY A 254 -2.38 13.10 2.74
N HIS A 255 -3.37 13.34 3.61
CA HIS A 255 -4.51 14.21 3.32
C HIS A 255 -4.08 15.66 3.08
N GLU A 256 -3.14 16.18 3.86
CA GLU A 256 -2.62 17.54 3.69
C GLU A 256 -1.86 17.69 2.36
N ILE A 257 -1.07 16.70 1.95
CA ILE A 257 -0.41 16.69 0.63
C ILE A 257 -1.46 16.73 -0.48
N VAL A 258 -2.47 15.86 -0.41
CA VAL A 258 -3.55 15.81 -1.40
C VAL A 258 -4.34 17.12 -1.42
N LYS A 259 -4.64 17.69 -0.24
CA LYS A 259 -5.32 18.98 -0.10
C LYS A 259 -4.53 20.10 -0.79
N ARG A 260 -3.20 20.15 -0.62
CA ARG A 260 -2.35 21.16 -1.28
C ARG A 260 -2.29 20.98 -2.80
N LEU A 261 -2.20 19.74 -3.28
CA LEU A 261 -2.26 19.46 -4.72
C LEU A 261 -3.59 19.95 -5.31
N ARG A 262 -4.70 19.68 -4.62
CA ARG A 262 -6.06 20.12 -5.01
C ARG A 262 -6.28 21.62 -4.86
N ALA A 263 -5.63 22.28 -3.90
CA ALA A 263 -5.78 23.72 -3.66
C ALA A 263 -5.37 24.58 -4.85
N SER A 264 -4.50 24.06 -5.74
CA SER A 264 -4.16 24.71 -7.00
C SER A 264 -5.34 24.81 -7.98
N GLY A 265 -6.43 24.06 -7.74
CA GLY A 265 -7.60 23.92 -8.61
C GLY A 265 -7.31 23.16 -9.91
N HIS A 266 -6.09 22.66 -10.10
CA HIS A 266 -5.70 21.88 -11.27
C HIS A 266 -5.79 20.39 -10.98
N PRO A 267 -6.20 19.57 -11.97
CA PRO A 267 -6.17 18.13 -11.81
C PRO A 267 -4.72 17.65 -11.68
N TYR A 268 -4.50 16.61 -10.86
CA TYR A 268 -3.19 15.97 -10.71
C TYR A 268 -3.28 14.48 -11.06
N LEU A 269 -2.21 13.94 -11.64
CA LEU A 269 -2.06 12.52 -11.92
C LEU A 269 -1.12 11.89 -10.89
N ALA A 270 -1.62 10.93 -10.13
CA ALA A 270 -0.78 10.06 -9.33
C ALA A 270 -0.50 8.78 -10.12
N TYR A 271 0.78 8.52 -10.42
CA TYR A 271 1.22 7.32 -11.13
C TYR A 271 2.23 6.55 -10.28
N HIS A 272 1.97 5.26 -10.08
CA HIS A 272 2.92 4.35 -9.43
C HIS A 272 3.39 3.30 -10.45
N PRO A 273 4.65 3.36 -10.92
CA PRO A 273 5.16 2.46 -11.96
C PRO A 273 5.31 0.99 -11.50
N GLY A 274 5.14 0.70 -10.21
CA GLY A 274 5.45 -0.61 -9.60
C GLY A 274 4.35 -1.67 -9.66
N LEU A 275 3.18 -1.38 -10.24
CA LEU A 275 2.07 -2.33 -10.32
C LEU A 275 2.22 -3.29 -11.53
N VAL A 276 3.16 -4.23 -11.42
CA VAL A 276 3.25 -5.35 -12.38
C VAL A 276 2.15 -6.39 -12.12
N ARG A 277 1.79 -7.20 -13.11
CA ARG A 277 0.70 -8.21 -13.00
C ARG A 277 0.83 -9.12 -11.78
N GLY A 278 2.05 -9.55 -11.44
CA GLY A 278 2.29 -10.38 -10.23
C GLY A 278 1.99 -9.64 -8.93
N THR A 279 2.36 -8.36 -8.84
CA THR A 279 2.05 -7.45 -7.73
C THR A 279 0.54 -7.20 -7.65
N LEU A 280 -0.13 -7.01 -8.78
CA LEU A 280 -1.59 -6.87 -8.83
C LEU A 280 -2.32 -8.16 -8.46
N ALA A 281 -1.84 -9.35 -8.82
CA ALA A 281 -2.45 -10.62 -8.41
C ALA A 281 -2.25 -10.89 -6.92
N TYR A 282 -1.13 -10.42 -6.34
CA TYR A 282 -0.84 -10.55 -4.93
C TYR A 282 -1.63 -9.55 -4.06
N HIS A 283 -1.91 -8.35 -4.57
CA HIS A 283 -2.72 -7.32 -3.88
C HIS A 283 -4.18 -7.30 -4.31
N GLY A 284 -4.49 -7.99 -5.40
CA GLY A 284 -5.78 -7.97 -6.06
C GLY A 284 -6.76 -8.80 -5.26
N CYS A 285 -7.75 -8.12 -4.75
CA CYS A 285 -8.82 -8.76 -4.00
C CYS A 285 -10.04 -9.10 -4.87
N ALA A 286 -9.88 -8.93 -6.18
CA ALA A 286 -10.80 -9.43 -7.15
C ALA A 286 -10.55 -10.92 -7.35
N GLU A 287 -11.61 -11.70 -7.17
CA GLU A 287 -11.73 -13.12 -7.58
C GLU A 287 -11.40 -13.34 -9.06
N LEU A 288 -11.30 -12.26 -9.85
CA LEU A 288 -11.03 -12.24 -11.29
C LEU A 288 -9.74 -12.95 -11.72
N PHE A 289 -8.81 -13.27 -10.81
CA PHE A 289 -7.59 -14.01 -11.13
C PHE A 289 -7.61 -15.48 -10.69
N GLN A 290 -8.75 -15.96 -10.18
CA GLN A 290 -8.98 -17.37 -9.82
C GLN A 290 -9.79 -18.12 -10.88
N GLY A 291 -10.00 -17.53 -12.07
CA GLY A 291 -10.61 -18.20 -13.23
C GLY A 291 -9.56 -18.82 -14.14
#